data_AF-A0A663E2X7-F1
#
_entry.id   AF-A0A663E2X7-F1
#
_cell.length_a   1.000
_cell.length_b   1.000
_cell.length_c   1.000
_cell.angle_alpha   90.00
_cell.angle_beta   90.00
_cell.angle_gamma   90.00
#
_symmetry.space_group_name_H-M   'P 1'
#
loop_
_entity.id
_entity.type
_entity.pdbx_description
1 polymer ?
#
loop_
_entity_poly.entity_id
_entity_poly.type
_entity_poly.pdbx_seq_one_letter_code
_entity_poly.pdbx_strand_id
1 'polypeptide(L)'
;YVYGDTKQEVNVYVKVFTNSPFLVCMDLARSREEVIDPTYLWIGPDGKNLEGQMYVNLTETGKLMVMGFKASMSGAYTCTLSHKIIETTTQEERVVFEAYKFMVYVNPFAPGWEEVCHQVPYDCEDATNMRVQEARERIGEFFNKQTYALKHEFQTVPTIHYVDNSFSVTHIDSCRPGFGKNDITHKNCASCCVVCEPGTYSPNNEVTCQICTRPRVKKNWKTEEQL
;
A
#
# COMPACT_ATOMS: atom_id res chain seq x y z
N TYR A 1 2.84 1.10 -12.40
CA TYR A 1 3.58 -0.14 -12.68
C TYR A 1 4.50 -0.42 -11.50
N VAL A 2 4.66 -1.68 -11.13
CA VAL A 2 5.62 -2.13 -10.11
C VAL A 2 6.56 -3.12 -10.76
N TYR A 3 7.86 -2.85 -10.70
CA TYR A 3 8.89 -3.70 -11.32
C TYR A 3 9.38 -4.75 -10.33
N GLY A 4 9.77 -5.91 -10.86
CA GLY A 4 10.38 -6.97 -10.06
C GLY A 4 11.83 -6.64 -9.70
N ASP A 5 12.37 -7.43 -8.78
CA ASP A 5 13.78 -7.42 -8.43
C ASP A 5 14.23 -8.89 -8.26
N THR A 6 15.41 -9.23 -8.79
CA THR A 6 15.96 -10.60 -8.72
C THR A 6 16.64 -10.90 -7.39
N LYS A 7 17.00 -9.87 -6.61
CA LYS A 7 17.71 -9.99 -5.34
C LYS A 7 16.78 -9.95 -4.14
N GLN A 8 15.68 -9.20 -4.25
CA GLN A 8 14.73 -8.98 -3.17
C GLN A 8 13.29 -9.18 -3.64
N GLU A 9 12.46 -9.58 -2.70
CA GLU A 9 11.03 -9.67 -2.91
C GLU A 9 10.38 -8.29 -2.83
N VAL A 10 9.45 -8.01 -3.74
CA VAL A 10 8.78 -6.71 -3.83
C VAL A 10 7.42 -6.76 -3.15
N ASN A 11 7.26 -6.01 -2.07
CA ASN A 11 5.99 -5.87 -1.36
C ASN A 11 5.04 -4.92 -2.10
N VAL A 12 3.83 -5.38 -2.37
CA VAL A 12 2.78 -4.62 -3.08
C VAL A 12 1.51 -4.62 -2.24
N TYR A 13 1.00 -3.43 -1.95
CA TYR A 13 -0.24 -3.26 -1.18
C TYR A 13 -1.36 -2.86 -2.13
N VAL A 14 -2.40 -3.69 -2.19
CA VAL A 14 -3.54 -3.50 -3.08
C VAL A 14 -4.79 -3.23 -2.27
N LYS A 15 -5.50 -2.16 -2.60
CA LYS A 15 -6.79 -1.84 -1.98
C LYS A 15 -7.80 -2.97 -2.26
N VAL A 16 -8.53 -3.38 -1.22
CA VAL A 16 -9.55 -4.42 -1.34
C VAL A 16 -10.61 -4.08 -2.40
N PHE A 17 -11.04 -5.09 -3.17
CA PHE A 17 -11.97 -5.02 -4.31
C PHE A 17 -11.58 -4.06 -5.44
N THR A 18 -10.31 -3.68 -5.52
CA THR A 18 -9.80 -2.92 -6.65
C THR A 18 -8.79 -3.72 -7.46
N ASN A 19 -8.51 -3.24 -8.66
CA ASN A 19 -7.49 -3.86 -9.50
C ASN A 19 -6.11 -3.53 -8.92
N SER A 20 -5.22 -4.52 -8.92
CA SER A 20 -3.82 -4.31 -8.57
C SER A 20 -3.18 -3.34 -9.57
N PRO A 21 -2.10 -2.64 -9.18
CA PRO A 21 -1.21 -2.07 -10.19
C PRO A 21 -0.69 -3.20 -11.09
N PHE A 22 -0.31 -2.84 -12.32
CA PHE A 22 0.41 -3.77 -13.18
C PHE A 22 1.77 -4.12 -12.57
N LEU A 23 1.98 -5.40 -12.30
CA LEU A 23 3.26 -5.99 -11.93
C LEU A 23 4.02 -6.36 -13.21
N VAL A 24 5.29 -6.00 -13.26
CA VAL A 24 6.13 -6.17 -14.45
C VAL A 24 7.16 -7.25 -14.17
N CYS A 25 7.21 -8.28 -15.04
CA CYS A 25 8.08 -9.45 -14.92
C CYS A 25 9.54 -9.17 -15.36
N MET A 26 10.10 -8.09 -14.85
CA MET A 26 11.48 -7.66 -15.08
C MET A 26 11.79 -6.50 -14.14
N ASP A 27 13.07 -6.26 -13.89
CA ASP A 27 13.50 -5.04 -13.23
C ASP A 27 13.41 -3.81 -14.15
N LEU A 28 13.58 -2.63 -13.55
CA LEU A 28 13.47 -1.36 -14.28
C LEU A 28 14.56 -1.20 -15.35
N ALA A 29 15.78 -1.68 -15.10
CA ALA A 29 16.89 -1.55 -16.05
C ALA A 29 16.64 -2.43 -17.27
N ARG A 30 16.31 -3.70 -17.05
CA ARG A 30 15.96 -4.67 -18.10
C ARG A 30 14.78 -4.21 -18.94
N SER A 31 13.78 -3.57 -18.33
CA SER A 31 12.60 -3.07 -19.06
C SER A 31 12.88 -1.98 -20.08
N ARG A 32 14.09 -1.41 -20.07
CA ARG A 32 14.54 -0.38 -21.02
C ARG A 32 15.38 -0.97 -22.16
N GLU A 33 15.67 -2.25 -22.10
CA GLU A 33 16.45 -2.97 -23.11
C GLU A 33 15.53 -3.80 -24.00
N GLU A 34 15.95 -4.07 -25.23
CA GLU A 34 15.25 -5.02 -26.10
C GLU A 34 15.60 -6.45 -25.70
N VAL A 35 14.57 -7.28 -25.54
CA VAL A 35 14.69 -8.67 -25.14
C VAL A 35 14.26 -9.55 -26.30
N ILE A 36 15.06 -10.55 -26.64
CA ILE A 36 14.81 -11.44 -27.79
C ILE A 36 13.90 -12.59 -27.35
N ASP A 37 12.79 -12.77 -28.08
CA ASP A 37 11.79 -13.82 -27.88
C ASP A 37 11.36 -14.01 -26.41
N PRO A 38 10.90 -12.94 -25.71
CA PRO A 38 10.56 -13.04 -24.30
C PRO A 38 9.28 -13.85 -24.10
N THR A 39 9.29 -14.73 -23.10
CA THR A 39 8.13 -15.48 -22.62
C THR A 39 8.00 -15.32 -21.12
N TYR A 40 6.75 -15.32 -20.65
CA TYR A 40 6.42 -14.97 -19.27
C TYR A 40 5.50 -16.02 -18.66
N LEU A 41 5.87 -16.52 -17.49
CA LEU A 41 5.04 -17.45 -16.71
C LEU A 41 4.75 -16.85 -15.35
N TRP A 42 3.47 -16.71 -15.01
CA TRP A 42 3.03 -16.20 -13.72
C TRP A 42 2.38 -17.30 -12.88
N ILE A 43 2.86 -17.44 -11.65
CA ILE A 43 2.34 -18.36 -10.64
C ILE A 43 1.74 -17.56 -9.48
N GLY A 44 0.50 -17.90 -9.13
CA GLY A 44 -0.24 -17.29 -8.03
C GLY A 44 0.12 -17.84 -6.65
N PRO A 45 -0.47 -17.26 -5.59
CA PRO A 45 -0.20 -17.64 -4.20
C PRO A 45 -0.68 -19.05 -3.84
N ASP A 46 -1.59 -19.62 -4.63
CA ASP A 46 -2.04 -21.01 -4.52
C ASP A 46 -1.16 -22.00 -5.30
N GLY A 47 -0.06 -21.51 -5.92
CA GLY A 47 0.86 -22.29 -6.71
C GLY A 47 0.37 -22.62 -8.12
N LYS A 48 -0.74 -22.03 -8.59
CA LYS A 48 -1.29 -22.30 -9.92
C LYS A 48 -0.85 -21.28 -10.96
N ASN A 49 -0.81 -21.71 -12.22
CA ASN A 49 -0.61 -20.82 -13.35
C ASN A 49 -1.79 -19.84 -13.47
N LEU A 50 -1.46 -18.56 -13.64
CA LEU A 50 -2.43 -17.47 -13.76
C LEU A 50 -2.93 -17.25 -15.20
N GLU A 51 -2.31 -17.90 -16.19
CA GLU A 51 -2.79 -17.86 -17.57
C GLU A 51 -4.21 -18.41 -17.70
N GLY A 52 -5.10 -17.65 -18.36
CA GLY A 52 -6.51 -18.01 -18.55
C GLY A 52 -7.40 -17.84 -17.31
N GLN A 53 -6.88 -17.36 -16.18
CA GLN A 53 -7.70 -17.11 -14.99
C GLN A 53 -8.58 -15.85 -15.17
N MET A 54 -9.88 -15.97 -14.91
CA MET A 54 -10.86 -14.87 -15.12
C MET A 54 -10.62 -13.64 -14.24
N TYR A 55 -9.92 -13.80 -13.12
CA TYR A 55 -9.62 -12.73 -12.16
C TYR A 55 -8.27 -12.04 -12.45
N VAL A 56 -7.63 -12.35 -13.58
CA VAL A 56 -6.33 -11.84 -13.98
C VAL A 56 -6.39 -11.24 -15.39
N ASN A 57 -5.65 -10.15 -15.58
CA ASN A 57 -5.36 -9.60 -16.89
C ASN A 57 -3.84 -9.69 -17.13
N LEU A 58 -3.45 -10.58 -18.06
CA LEU A 58 -2.09 -10.73 -18.54
C LEU A 58 -1.95 -10.03 -19.90
N THR A 59 -1.03 -9.08 -19.99
CA THR A 59 -0.73 -8.41 -21.25
C THR A 59 0.26 -9.23 -22.08
N GLU A 60 0.29 -9.02 -23.40
CA GLU A 60 1.32 -9.59 -24.29
C GLU A 60 2.75 -9.25 -23.86
N THR A 61 2.94 -8.09 -23.21
CA THR A 61 4.23 -7.67 -22.64
C THR A 61 4.59 -8.35 -21.30
N GLY A 62 3.86 -9.39 -20.89
CA GLY A 62 4.14 -10.14 -19.67
C GLY A 62 3.74 -9.45 -18.36
N LYS A 63 3.03 -8.32 -18.42
CA LYS A 63 2.54 -7.61 -17.23
C LYS A 63 1.30 -8.28 -16.66
N LEU A 64 1.24 -8.36 -15.33
CA LEU A 64 0.15 -8.95 -14.57
C LEU A 64 -0.67 -7.87 -13.86
N MET A 65 -1.99 -7.88 -14.04
CA MET A 65 -2.93 -7.18 -13.17
C MET A 65 -3.92 -8.19 -12.58
N VAL A 66 -4.10 -8.15 -11.27
CA VAL A 66 -5.11 -8.94 -10.57
C VAL A 66 -6.35 -8.09 -10.38
N MET A 67 -7.50 -8.55 -10.86
CA MET A 67 -8.75 -7.80 -10.85
C MET A 67 -9.55 -8.08 -9.58
N GLY A 68 -10.19 -7.04 -9.03
CA GLY A 68 -11.07 -7.17 -7.87
C GLY A 68 -10.40 -7.85 -6.67
N PHE A 69 -9.19 -7.41 -6.31
CA PHE A 69 -8.30 -8.08 -5.37
C PHE A 69 -8.94 -8.28 -3.99
N LYS A 70 -8.95 -9.52 -3.48
CA LYS A 70 -9.55 -9.89 -2.18
C LYS A 70 -8.49 -10.36 -1.19
N ALA A 71 -8.84 -10.41 0.08
CA ALA A 71 -7.96 -10.92 1.13
C ALA A 71 -7.46 -12.35 0.83
N SER A 72 -8.32 -13.23 0.33
CA SER A 72 -7.97 -14.60 -0.06
C SER A 72 -7.00 -14.71 -1.24
N MET A 73 -6.76 -13.61 -1.95
CA MET A 73 -5.83 -13.51 -3.07
C MET A 73 -4.46 -12.96 -2.62
N SER A 74 -4.29 -12.64 -1.33
CA SER A 74 -3.00 -12.19 -0.80
C SER A 74 -1.99 -13.34 -0.76
N GLY A 75 -0.72 -13.03 -1.00
CA GLY A 75 0.37 -14.01 -0.91
C GLY A 75 1.46 -13.79 -1.95
N ALA A 76 2.22 -14.85 -2.21
CA ALA A 76 3.37 -14.83 -3.09
C ALA A 76 2.96 -15.00 -4.55
N TYR A 77 3.32 -14.03 -5.38
CA TYR A 77 3.21 -14.08 -6.83
C TYR A 77 4.61 -14.17 -7.42
N THR A 78 4.85 -15.19 -8.22
CA THR A 78 6.15 -15.39 -8.88
C THR A 78 6.00 -15.25 -10.37
N CYS A 79 6.91 -14.51 -10.99
CA CYS A 79 7.04 -14.50 -12.43
C CYS A 79 8.38 -15.09 -12.87
N THR A 80 8.36 -15.88 -13.92
CA THR A 80 9.56 -16.32 -14.63
C THR A 80 9.56 -15.70 -16.02
N LEU A 81 10.57 -14.86 -16.28
CA LEU A 81 10.91 -14.37 -17.61
C LEU A 81 11.89 -15.37 -18.23
N SER A 82 11.61 -15.85 -19.44
CA SER A 82 12.60 -16.55 -20.24
C SER A 82 12.83 -15.85 -21.57
N HIS A 83 14.09 -15.69 -21.95
CA HIS A 83 14.48 -14.98 -23.15
C HIS A 83 15.77 -15.53 -23.74
N LYS A 84 16.02 -15.22 -25.02
CA LYS A 84 17.26 -15.61 -25.69
C LYS A 84 18.36 -14.57 -25.50
N ILE A 85 19.59 -15.06 -25.45
CA ILE A 85 20.82 -14.28 -25.57
C ILE A 85 21.72 -14.91 -26.63
N ILE A 86 22.55 -14.09 -27.26
CA ILE A 86 23.59 -14.54 -28.18
C ILE A 86 24.92 -14.45 -27.45
N GLU A 87 25.62 -15.58 -27.30
CA GLU A 87 26.95 -15.56 -26.73
C GLU A 87 27.93 -14.89 -27.70
N THR A 88 28.52 -13.78 -27.26
CA THR A 88 29.40 -12.95 -28.11
C THR A 88 30.66 -13.68 -28.58
N THR A 89 31.11 -14.70 -27.84
CA THR A 89 32.32 -15.48 -28.14
C THR A 89 32.07 -16.65 -29.08
N THR A 90 30.90 -17.28 -29.01
CA THR A 90 30.60 -18.54 -29.73
C THR A 90 29.51 -18.37 -30.80
N GLN A 91 28.80 -17.22 -30.82
CA GLN A 91 27.61 -16.96 -31.64
C GLN A 91 26.48 -17.98 -31.44
N GLU A 92 26.45 -18.67 -30.29
CA GLU A 92 25.40 -19.61 -29.94
C GLU A 92 24.21 -18.90 -29.29
N GLU A 93 22.99 -19.33 -29.64
CA GLU A 93 21.77 -18.92 -28.94
C GLU A 93 21.61 -19.72 -27.64
N ARG A 94 21.43 -19.02 -26.53
CA ARG A 94 21.09 -19.62 -25.23
C ARG A 94 19.84 -19.00 -24.65
N VAL A 95 19.03 -19.82 -23.99
CA VAL A 95 17.83 -19.39 -23.27
C VAL A 95 18.21 -19.16 -21.80
N VAL A 96 17.88 -17.98 -21.28
CA VAL A 96 18.09 -17.57 -19.90
C VAL A 96 16.74 -17.47 -19.20
N PHE A 97 16.70 -17.85 -17.93
CA PHE A 97 15.51 -17.78 -17.08
C PHE A 97 15.81 -16.88 -15.88
N GLU A 98 14.96 -15.88 -15.65
CA GLU A 98 15.02 -14.97 -14.52
C GLU A 98 13.70 -15.04 -13.75
N ALA A 99 13.78 -15.22 -12.43
CA ALA A 99 12.60 -15.30 -11.56
C ALA A 99 12.48 -14.04 -10.69
N TYR A 100 11.28 -13.48 -10.65
CA TYR A 100 10.92 -12.27 -9.91
C TYR A 100 9.81 -12.59 -8.92
N LYS A 101 9.97 -12.19 -7.66
CA LYS A 101 9.02 -12.49 -6.58
C LYS A 101 8.34 -11.24 -6.05
N PHE A 102 7.03 -11.32 -5.90
CA PHE A 102 6.19 -10.26 -5.35
C PHE A 102 5.40 -10.83 -4.19
N MET A 103 5.37 -10.10 -3.07
CA MET A 103 4.38 -10.35 -2.02
C MET A 103 3.29 -9.32 -2.11
N VAL A 104 2.10 -9.79 -2.49
CA VAL A 104 0.94 -8.93 -2.69
C VAL A 104 0.00 -9.08 -1.51
N TYR A 105 -0.24 -7.97 -0.83
CA TYR A 105 -1.08 -7.88 0.35
C TYR A 105 -2.32 -7.06 0.08
N VAL A 106 -3.44 -7.51 0.62
CA VAL A 106 -4.61 -6.65 0.74
C VAL A 106 -4.30 -5.52 1.74
N ASN A 107 -4.59 -4.29 1.35
CA ASN A 107 -4.64 -3.16 2.26
C ASN A 107 -6.10 -2.92 2.68
N PRO A 108 -6.47 -3.20 3.94
CA PRO A 108 -7.82 -3.00 4.42
C PRO A 108 -8.17 -1.52 4.67
N PHE A 109 -7.20 -0.60 4.78
CA PHE A 109 -7.45 0.78 5.20
C PHE A 109 -7.80 1.74 4.06
N ALA A 110 -8.55 1.25 3.07
CA ALA A 110 -8.86 2.03 1.90
C ALA A 110 -10.36 2.39 1.85
N PRO A 111 -10.75 3.53 1.26
CA PRO A 111 -12.16 3.95 1.21
C PRO A 111 -13.06 2.84 0.66
N GLY A 112 -14.13 2.48 1.37
CA GLY A 112 -15.00 1.35 1.03
C GLY A 112 -14.75 0.07 1.84
N TRP A 113 -13.72 0.02 2.70
CA TRP A 113 -13.53 -1.12 3.60
C TRP A 113 -14.71 -1.30 4.58
N GLU A 114 -15.35 -0.22 5.00
CA GLU A 114 -16.55 -0.23 5.84
C GLU A 114 -17.69 -1.01 5.17
N GLU A 115 -17.89 -0.81 3.87
CA GLU A 115 -18.92 -1.52 3.10
C GLU A 115 -18.63 -3.03 3.00
N VAL A 116 -17.34 -3.38 2.95
CA VAL A 116 -16.86 -4.78 2.96
C VAL A 116 -17.07 -5.41 4.33
N CYS A 117 -16.84 -4.65 5.39
CA CYS A 117 -17.03 -5.12 6.76
C CYS A 117 -18.45 -5.65 6.98
N HIS A 118 -19.43 -5.00 6.36
CA HIS A 118 -20.83 -5.42 6.42
C HIS A 118 -21.14 -6.69 5.60
N GLN A 119 -20.27 -7.10 4.69
CA GLN A 119 -20.46 -8.28 3.83
C GLN A 119 -19.78 -9.55 4.36
N VAL A 120 -18.92 -9.44 5.38
CA VAL A 120 -18.26 -10.60 5.98
C VAL A 120 -19.11 -11.18 7.12
N PRO A 121 -19.04 -12.51 7.36
CA PRO A 121 -19.89 -13.19 8.34
C PRO A 121 -19.47 -12.98 9.80
N TYR A 122 -18.37 -12.26 10.05
CA TYR A 122 -17.83 -11.99 11.39
C TYR A 122 -17.71 -10.48 11.61
N ASP A 123 -17.72 -10.05 12.87
CA ASP A 123 -17.55 -8.63 13.22
C ASP A 123 -16.11 -8.19 12.92
N CYS A 124 -15.97 -7.51 11.79
CA CYS A 124 -14.66 -7.12 11.30
C CYS A 124 -14.12 -5.88 12.03
N GLU A 125 -15.00 -5.07 12.61
CA GLU A 125 -14.63 -3.90 13.42
C GLU A 125 -14.02 -4.39 14.74
N ASP A 126 -14.69 -5.33 15.41
CA ASP A 126 -14.16 -5.98 16.61
C ASP A 126 -12.84 -6.71 16.32
N ALA A 127 -12.77 -7.48 15.24
CA ALA A 127 -11.53 -8.16 14.84
C ALA A 127 -10.38 -7.19 14.56
N THR A 128 -10.66 -6.02 13.98
CA THR A 128 -9.66 -4.98 13.73
C THR A 128 -9.21 -4.33 15.03
N ASN A 129 -10.14 -3.97 15.90
CA ASN A 129 -9.87 -3.37 17.21
C ASN A 129 -9.06 -4.31 18.11
N MET A 130 -9.39 -5.61 18.11
CA MET A 130 -8.62 -6.64 18.81
C MET A 130 -7.16 -6.69 18.32
N ARG A 131 -6.93 -6.66 17.00
CA ARG A 131 -5.56 -6.63 16.44
C ARG A 131 -4.79 -5.37 16.79
N VAL A 132 -5.46 -4.21 16.83
CA VAL A 132 -4.86 -2.95 17.29
C VAL A 132 -4.44 -3.06 18.76
N GLN A 133 -5.27 -3.68 19.59
CA GLN A 133 -4.96 -3.94 20.99
C GLN A 133 -3.79 -4.93 21.15
N GLU A 134 -3.77 -6.02 20.39
CA GLU A 134 -2.63 -6.96 20.38
C GLU A 134 -1.33 -6.26 19.96
N ALA A 135 -1.37 -5.39 18.95
CA ALA A 135 -0.21 -4.62 18.52
C ALA A 135 0.28 -3.68 19.64
N ARG A 136 -0.64 -2.98 20.30
CA ARG A 136 -0.32 -2.13 21.47
C ARG A 136 0.36 -2.93 22.57
N GLU A 137 -0.16 -4.11 22.90
CA GLU A 137 0.40 -4.97 23.94
C GLU A 137 1.80 -5.47 23.58
N ARG A 138 2.00 -5.95 22.35
CA ARG A 138 3.31 -6.42 21.86
C ARG A 138 4.35 -5.31 21.84
N ILE A 139 3.98 -4.10 21.43
CA ILE A 139 4.88 -2.94 21.47
C ILE A 139 5.25 -2.59 22.92
N GLY A 140 4.26 -2.58 23.83
CA GLY A 140 4.52 -2.36 25.26
C GLY A 140 5.44 -3.42 25.87
N GLU A 141 5.20 -4.70 25.55
CA GLU A 141 6.02 -5.82 25.99
C GLU A 141 7.46 -5.71 25.46
N PHE A 142 7.63 -5.31 24.20
CA PHE A 142 8.95 -5.07 23.61
C PHE A 142 9.76 -4.05 24.43
N PHE A 143 9.17 -2.89 24.73
CA PHE A 143 9.86 -1.86 25.52
C PHE A 143 10.20 -2.35 26.93
N ASN A 144 9.29 -3.09 27.57
CA ASN A 144 9.53 -3.66 28.90
C ASN A 144 10.72 -4.65 28.89
N LYS A 145 10.73 -5.60 27.93
CA LYS A 145 11.83 -6.56 27.76
C LYS A 145 13.15 -5.88 27.43
N GLN A 146 13.12 -4.86 26.57
CA GLN A 146 14.30 -4.08 26.23
C GLN A 146 14.89 -3.39 27.47
N THR A 147 14.05 -2.75 28.30
CA THR A 147 14.52 -2.13 29.55
C THR A 147 15.12 -3.16 30.50
N TYR A 148 14.48 -4.32 30.64
CA TYR A 148 15.00 -5.40 31.48
C TYR A 148 16.42 -5.81 31.03
N ALA A 149 16.61 -6.07 29.74
CA ALA A 149 17.91 -6.43 29.18
C ALA A 149 18.95 -5.33 29.38
N LEU A 150 18.61 -4.06 29.10
CA LEU A 150 19.51 -2.92 29.28
C LEU A 150 19.97 -2.73 30.74
N LYS A 151 19.11 -3.05 31.71
CA LYS A 151 19.45 -2.93 33.15
C LYS A 151 20.29 -4.09 33.68
N HIS A 152 20.11 -5.30 33.16
CA HIS A 152 20.68 -6.52 33.76
C HIS A 152 21.77 -7.20 32.92
N GLU A 153 21.74 -7.03 31.60
CA GLU A 153 22.62 -7.73 30.67
C GLU A 153 23.69 -6.81 30.06
N PHE A 154 23.49 -5.50 30.11
CA PHE A 154 24.44 -4.51 29.60
C PHE A 154 25.07 -3.69 30.73
N GLN A 155 26.39 -3.52 30.69
CA GLN A 155 27.13 -2.74 31.70
C GLN A 155 26.93 -1.22 31.56
N THR A 156 26.53 -0.76 30.37
CA THR A 156 26.32 0.66 30.07
C THR A 156 25.02 0.85 29.33
N VAL A 157 24.24 1.84 29.75
CA VAL A 157 22.97 2.19 29.10
C VAL A 157 23.28 3.10 27.90
N PRO A 158 22.78 2.79 26.69
CA PRO A 158 22.95 3.64 25.52
C PRO A 158 22.32 5.03 25.70
N THR A 159 22.87 6.03 25.00
CA THR A 159 22.33 7.41 24.99
C THR A 159 20.86 7.46 24.57
N ILE A 160 20.46 6.60 23.62
CA ILE A 160 19.07 6.44 23.19
C ILE A 160 18.52 5.17 23.85
N HIS A 161 17.65 5.33 24.85
CA HIS A 161 16.98 4.23 25.55
C HIS A 161 15.53 4.60 25.87
N TYR A 162 14.71 3.58 26.10
CA TYR A 162 13.34 3.76 26.53
C TYR A 162 13.29 4.22 27.99
N VAL A 163 12.42 5.19 28.29
CA VAL A 163 12.18 5.69 29.65
C VAL A 163 10.96 4.98 30.22
N ASP A 164 11.11 4.39 31.40
CA ASP A 164 10.01 3.65 32.04
C ASP A 164 8.74 4.51 32.14
N ASN A 165 7.61 3.89 31.79
CA ASN A 165 6.28 4.50 31.73
C ASN A 165 6.10 5.64 30.71
N SER A 166 7.02 5.83 29.76
CA SER A 166 6.85 6.83 28.70
C SER A 166 6.07 6.33 27.48
N PHE A 167 5.72 5.04 27.40
CA PHE A 167 4.88 4.50 26.33
C PHE A 167 3.41 4.88 26.55
N SER A 168 2.88 5.70 25.65
CA SER A 168 1.46 6.08 25.61
C SER A 168 0.87 5.80 24.23
N VAL A 169 -0.38 5.38 24.19
CA VAL A 169 -1.13 5.16 22.95
C VAL A 169 -2.41 5.97 22.98
N THR A 170 -2.64 6.75 21.93
CA THR A 170 -3.85 7.55 21.75
C THR A 170 -4.62 7.01 20.55
N HIS A 171 -5.89 6.67 20.76
CA HIS A 171 -6.78 6.29 19.66
C HIS A 171 -7.14 7.52 18.84
N ILE A 172 -7.00 7.43 17.52
CA ILE A 172 -7.37 8.50 16.60
C ILE A 172 -8.29 7.91 15.53
N ASP A 173 -9.59 8.11 15.68
CA ASP A 173 -10.56 7.70 14.66
C ASP A 173 -10.41 8.54 13.39
N SER A 174 -10.53 7.90 12.24
CA SER A 174 -10.64 8.59 10.95
C SER A 174 -12.01 9.28 10.81
N CYS A 175 -12.09 10.34 10.01
CA CYS A 175 -13.36 10.99 9.67
C CYS A 175 -13.81 10.61 8.27
N ARG A 176 -15.12 10.63 8.01
CA ARG A 176 -15.62 10.44 6.64
C ARG A 176 -15.25 11.64 5.76
N PRO A 177 -15.09 11.47 4.43
CA PRO A 177 -14.87 12.60 3.53
C PRO A 177 -15.90 13.71 3.75
N GLY A 178 -15.43 14.96 3.79
CA GLY A 178 -16.22 16.14 4.15
C GLY A 178 -16.28 16.46 5.65
N PHE A 179 -15.72 15.61 6.51
CA PHE A 179 -15.64 15.81 7.96
C PHE A 179 -14.18 15.87 8.43
N GLY A 180 -13.95 16.53 9.57
CA GLY A 180 -12.65 16.60 10.25
C GLY A 180 -12.80 16.89 11.74
N LYS A 181 -11.70 16.80 12.48
CA LYS A 181 -11.57 17.11 13.90
C LYS A 181 -10.91 18.47 14.05
N ASN A 182 -11.39 19.31 14.96
CA ASN A 182 -10.81 20.62 15.22
C ASN A 182 -10.97 21.02 16.70
N ASP A 183 -9.90 20.85 17.45
CA ASP A 183 -9.84 21.12 18.90
C ASP A 183 -9.96 22.62 19.23
N ILE A 184 -9.77 23.50 18.24
CA ILE A 184 -9.84 24.95 18.41
C ILE A 184 -11.30 25.42 18.32
N THR A 185 -12.03 24.97 17.30
CA THR A 185 -13.42 25.38 17.06
C THR A 185 -14.42 24.50 17.81
N HIS A 186 -14.11 23.24 18.05
CA HIS A 186 -14.96 22.27 18.76
C HIS A 186 -14.37 21.82 20.09
N LYS A 187 -14.06 22.77 20.99
CA LYS A 187 -13.49 22.49 22.33
C LYS A 187 -14.29 21.49 23.16
N ASN A 188 -15.61 21.44 22.98
CA ASN A 188 -16.49 20.53 23.71
C ASN A 188 -16.46 19.09 23.16
N CYS A 189 -15.87 18.87 21.97
CA CYS A 189 -15.59 17.56 21.43
C CYS A 189 -14.44 17.61 20.42
N ALA A 190 -13.22 17.79 20.94
CA ALA A 190 -11.97 17.76 20.17
C ALA A 190 -11.86 16.51 19.27
N SER A 191 -12.34 15.36 19.77
CA SER A 191 -12.29 14.09 19.06
C SER A 191 -13.45 13.85 18.07
N CYS A 192 -14.45 14.73 17.98
CA CYS A 192 -15.60 14.51 17.10
C CYS A 192 -15.29 14.83 15.64
N CYS A 193 -15.74 13.96 14.74
CA CYS A 193 -15.79 14.27 13.31
C CYS A 193 -16.97 15.19 13.03
N VAL A 194 -16.67 16.45 12.73
CA VAL A 194 -17.64 17.51 12.39
C VAL A 194 -17.50 17.91 10.94
N VAL A 195 -18.55 18.48 10.34
CA VAL A 195 -18.53 18.93 8.94
C VAL A 195 -17.44 20.00 8.77
N CYS A 196 -16.64 19.89 7.72
CA CYS A 196 -15.63 20.90 7.39
C CYS A 196 -16.26 22.28 7.17
N GLU A 197 -15.64 23.31 7.75
CA GLU A 197 -16.14 24.69 7.66
C GLU A 197 -16.12 25.20 6.20
N PRO A 198 -17.03 26.12 5.83
CA PRO A 198 -17.05 26.71 4.49
C PRO A 198 -15.68 27.24 4.06
N GLY A 199 -15.22 26.84 2.87
CA GLY A 199 -13.88 27.20 2.36
C GLY A 199 -12.77 26.21 2.74
N THR A 200 -13.13 25.13 3.44
CA THR A 200 -12.27 23.96 3.68
C THR A 200 -12.94 22.70 3.14
N TYR A 201 -12.15 21.64 2.93
CA TYR A 201 -12.61 20.33 2.48
C TYR A 201 -11.74 19.22 3.05
N SER A 202 -12.32 18.03 3.23
CA SER A 202 -11.58 16.80 3.54
C SER A 202 -11.86 15.80 2.42
N PRO A 203 -10.90 15.55 1.50
CA PRO A 203 -11.14 14.72 0.32
C PRO A 203 -11.13 13.22 0.61
N ASN A 204 -10.57 12.83 1.74
CA ASN A 204 -10.29 11.46 2.14
C ASN A 204 -10.63 11.27 3.62
N ASN A 205 -10.20 10.15 4.19
CA ASN A 205 -10.53 9.81 5.58
C ASN A 205 -9.61 10.51 6.62
N GLU A 206 -8.94 11.59 6.22
CA GLU A 206 -8.10 12.37 7.12
C GLU A 206 -8.92 13.03 8.24
N VAL A 207 -8.28 13.21 9.38
CA VAL A 207 -8.88 13.88 10.54
C VAL A 207 -8.83 15.39 10.47
N THR A 208 -8.31 15.98 9.39
CA THR A 208 -8.06 17.42 9.28
C THR A 208 -8.70 17.99 8.03
N CYS A 209 -9.46 19.08 8.17
CA CYS A 209 -9.99 19.82 7.02
C CYS A 209 -8.88 20.67 6.39
N GLN A 210 -8.73 20.57 5.07
CA GLN A 210 -7.74 21.30 4.28
C GLN A 210 -8.38 22.56 3.66
N ILE A 211 -7.62 23.63 3.48
CA ILE A 211 -8.15 24.87 2.87
C ILE A 211 -8.38 24.65 1.37
N CYS A 212 -9.56 25.04 0.86
CA CYS A 212 -9.83 25.00 -0.57
C CYS A 212 -8.86 25.90 -1.32
N THR A 213 -8.10 25.32 -2.25
CA THR A 213 -7.24 26.09 -3.16
C THR A 213 -8.11 26.99 -4.02
N ARG A 214 -8.10 28.30 -3.77
CA ARG A 214 -8.85 29.24 -4.61
C ARG A 214 -8.28 29.19 -6.04
N PRO A 215 -9.09 28.93 -7.07
CA PRO A 215 -8.64 29.12 -8.44
C PRO A 215 -8.23 30.59 -8.60
N ARG A 216 -7.01 30.84 -9.05
CA ARG A 216 -6.62 32.19 -9.50
C ARG A 216 -7.42 32.48 -10.77
N VAL A 217 -8.56 33.15 -10.62
CA VAL A 217 -9.28 33.71 -11.76
C VAL A 217 -8.35 34.71 -12.45
N LYS A 218 -7.77 34.33 -13.60
CA LYS A 218 -7.14 35.29 -14.50
C LYS A 218 -8.26 36.23 -14.98
N LYS A 219 -8.34 37.43 -14.42
CA LYS A 219 -9.23 38.49 -14.93
C LYS A 219 -8.72 38.95 -16.29
N ASN A 220 -9.12 38.25 -17.36
CA ASN A 220 -9.09 38.77 -18.71
C ASN A 220 -10.52 39.06 -19.14
N TRP A 221 -11.12 40.10 -18.56
CA TRP A 221 -12.33 40.69 -19.16
C TRP A 221 -11.87 41.87 -20.01
N LYS A 222 -11.81 41.68 -21.33
CA LYS A 222 -11.84 42.82 -22.25
C LYS A 222 -13.28 43.33 -22.23
N THR A 223 -13.45 44.57 -21.81
CA THR A 223 -14.64 45.37 -22.09
C THR A 223 -14.70 45.62 -23.59
N GLU A 224 -15.71 45.08 -24.27
CA GLU A 224 -16.18 45.59 -25.56
C GLU A 224 -17.41 46.47 -25.30
N GLU A 225 -17.16 47.77 -25.20
CA GLU A 225 -18.10 48.76 -25.67
C GLU A 225 -17.89 48.94 -27.18
N GLN A 226 -18.98 49.22 -27.91
CA GLN A 226 -19.09 49.73 -29.29
C GLN A 226 -19.43 48.70 -30.39
N LEU A 227 -20.74 48.48 -30.61
CA LEU A 227 -21.45 48.88 -31.85
C LEU A 227 -22.97 48.87 -31.63
#